data_AF-A0A973SRX9-F1
#
_entry.id   AF-A0A973SRX9-F1
#
_cell.length_a   1.000
_cell.length_b   1.000
_cell.length_c   1.000
_cell.angle_alpha   90.00
_cell.angle_beta   90.00
_cell.angle_gamma   90.00
#
_symmetry.space_group_name_H-M   'P 1'
#
loop_
_entity.id
_entity.type
_entity.pdbx_description
1 polymer ?
#
loop_
_entity_poly.entity_id
_entity_poly.type
_entity_poly.pdbx_seq_one_letter_code
_entity_poly.pdbx_strand_id
1 'polypeptide(L)'
;MSTGERMNTAVEEPGRRVTTLELFFDLVFVFTLTQLSVLLAGDLTFATAGRVALIFMVLFWMYGAYAYLTNQVPPDRPSRRLLLLLGMGAFLVCALAIPRVFDDTGVIFGLGFLAVVVVHTALYTRSHGRDAIWYGVPNSLAALAVTAAGFLDGLAADGLWLLALLLQFVTPFL
;
A
#
# COMPACT_ATOMS: atom_id res chain seq x y z
N MET A 1 -48.01 -33.23 -3.90
CA MET A 1 -48.16 -32.12 -2.94
C MET A 1 -46.76 -31.78 -2.44
N SER A 2 -45.97 -31.16 -3.31
CA SER A 2 -45.55 -29.75 -3.27
C SER A 2 -44.56 -29.43 -2.15
N THR A 3 -43.29 -29.41 -2.56
CA THR A 3 -42.14 -28.73 -1.98
C THR A 3 -42.54 -27.41 -1.31
N GLY A 4 -42.51 -27.39 0.03
CA GLY A 4 -42.59 -26.15 0.80
C GLY A 4 -41.22 -25.47 0.78
N GLU A 5 -41.14 -24.37 0.03
CA GLU A 5 -40.07 -23.38 0.01
C GLU A 5 -39.39 -23.21 1.38
N ARG A 6 -38.12 -23.61 1.47
CA ARG A 6 -37.21 -23.03 2.46
C ARG A 6 -36.92 -21.61 1.99
N MET A 7 -37.74 -20.67 2.45
CA MET A 7 -37.47 -19.25 2.34
C MET A 7 -36.18 -19.00 3.14
N ASN A 8 -35.04 -19.08 2.43
CA ASN A 8 -33.75 -18.66 2.93
C ASN A 8 -33.86 -17.15 3.12
N THR A 9 -34.23 -16.73 4.34
CA THR A 9 -34.00 -15.36 4.78
C THR A 9 -32.49 -15.19 4.79
N ALA A 10 -31.94 -14.80 3.63
CA ALA A 10 -30.68 -14.10 3.61
C ALA A 10 -30.87 -12.96 4.60
N VAL A 11 -30.31 -13.13 5.79
CA VAL A 11 -30.17 -12.04 6.74
C VAL A 11 -29.47 -10.97 5.93
N GLU A 12 -30.19 -9.90 5.58
CA GLU A 12 -29.56 -8.70 5.08
C GLU A 12 -28.61 -8.28 6.19
N GLU A 13 -27.34 -8.64 6.04
CA GLU A 13 -26.23 -8.12 6.83
C GLU A 13 -26.46 -6.61 6.87
N PRO A 14 -26.81 -6.01 8.03
CA PRO A 14 -27.16 -4.61 8.10
C PRO A 14 -26.01 -3.82 7.47
N GLY A 15 -26.30 -3.14 6.35
CA GLY A 15 -25.28 -2.66 5.42
C GLY A 15 -24.07 -2.07 6.15
N ARG A 16 -22.91 -2.70 6.00
CA ARG A 16 -21.66 -2.30 6.67
C ARG A 16 -21.46 -0.80 6.43
N ARG A 17 -21.65 0.00 7.47
CA ARG A 17 -21.44 1.45 7.39
C ARG A 17 -19.96 1.70 7.15
N VAL A 18 -19.65 2.35 6.03
CA VAL A 18 -18.30 2.80 5.71
C VAL A 18 -17.83 3.74 6.82
N THR A 19 -16.64 3.48 7.34
CA THR A 19 -16.05 4.27 8.43
C THR A 19 -15.30 5.49 7.89
N THR A 20 -15.14 6.54 8.70
CA THR A 20 -14.32 7.71 8.32
C THR A 20 -12.88 7.34 7.96
N LEU A 21 -12.36 6.28 8.59
CA LEU A 21 -11.00 5.77 8.34
C LEU A 21 -10.90 5.10 6.97
N GLU A 22 -11.92 4.32 6.58
CA GLU A 22 -12.01 3.74 5.23
C GLU A 22 -12.07 4.86 4.17
N LEU A 23 -12.88 5.89 4.41
CA LEU A 23 -12.99 7.03 3.48
C LEU A 23 -11.66 7.80 3.36
N PHE A 24 -10.93 8.00 4.46
CA PHE A 24 -9.62 8.64 4.41
C PHE A 24 -8.58 7.80 3.65
N PHE A 25 -8.60 6.47 3.82
CA PHE A 25 -7.76 5.56 3.07
C PHE A 25 -8.02 5.64 1.56
N ASP A 26 -9.29 5.59 1.16
CA ASP A 26 -9.70 5.70 -0.24
C ASP A 26 -9.30 7.06 -0.83
N LEU A 27 -9.40 8.14 -0.05
CA LEU A 27 -8.97 9.47 -0.49
C LEU A 27 -7.44 9.54 -0.72
N VAL A 28 -6.64 8.93 0.15
CA VAL A 28 -5.19 8.83 -0.05
C VAL A 28 -4.86 8.02 -1.31
N PHE A 29 -5.62 6.95 -1.59
CA PHE A 29 -5.45 6.17 -2.83
C PHE A 29 -5.80 6.97 -4.08
N VAL A 30 -6.96 7.63 -4.10
CA VAL A 30 -7.36 8.48 -5.23
C VAL A 30 -6.36 9.63 -5.45
N PHE A 31 -5.87 10.22 -4.36
CA PHE A 31 -4.81 11.23 -4.44
C PHE A 31 -3.52 10.65 -5.03
N THR A 32 -3.13 9.43 -4.63
CA THR A 32 -1.98 8.72 -5.22
C THR A 32 -2.14 8.56 -6.73
N LEU A 33 -3.31 8.12 -7.20
CA LEU A 33 -3.61 8.01 -8.64
C LEU A 33 -3.54 9.37 -9.36
N THR A 34 -3.98 10.43 -8.70
CA THR A 34 -3.89 11.80 -9.21
C THR A 34 -2.43 12.20 -9.40
N GLN A 35 -1.57 11.91 -8.42
CA GLN A 35 -0.15 12.25 -8.48
C GLN A 35 0.61 11.42 -9.51
N LEU A 36 0.25 10.14 -9.68
CA LEU A 36 0.75 9.31 -10.78
C LEU A 36 0.35 9.86 -12.15
N SER A 37 -0.86 10.40 -12.25
CA SER A 37 -1.34 11.05 -13.48
C SER A 37 -0.58 12.34 -13.76
N VAL A 38 -0.25 13.14 -12.73
CA VAL A 38 0.60 14.34 -12.86
C VAL A 38 2.00 13.96 -13.34
N LEU A 39 2.61 12.93 -12.75
CA LEU A 39 3.91 12.41 -13.19
C LEU A 39 3.88 11.98 -14.66
N LEU A 40 2.86 11.23 -15.07
CA LEU A 40 2.69 10.79 -16.46
C LEU A 40 2.45 11.96 -17.43
N ALA A 41 1.68 12.95 -17.00
CA ALA A 41 1.36 14.13 -17.80
C ALA A 41 2.56 15.07 -17.99
N GLY A 42 3.55 15.02 -17.08
CA GLY A 42 4.80 15.76 -17.20
C GLY A 42 5.66 15.31 -18.37
N ASP A 43 5.62 14.02 -18.72
CA ASP A 43 6.33 13.45 -19.86
C ASP A 43 5.61 12.19 -20.41
N LEU A 44 4.86 12.34 -21.52
CA LEU A 44 4.12 11.24 -22.13
C LEU A 44 5.01 10.34 -23.00
N THR A 45 5.90 9.59 -22.34
CA THR A 45 6.74 8.57 -22.97
C THR A 45 6.44 7.18 -22.42
N PHE A 46 6.77 6.13 -23.19
CA PHE A 46 6.65 4.74 -22.71
C PHE A 46 7.53 4.45 -21.49
N ALA A 47 8.67 5.13 -21.37
CA ALA A 47 9.55 5.00 -20.21
C ALA A 47 8.86 5.54 -18.94
N THR A 48 8.30 6.75 -19.01
CA THR A 48 7.56 7.36 -17.89
C THR A 48 6.30 6.55 -17.56
N ALA A 49 5.59 6.03 -18.56
CA ALA A 49 4.46 5.11 -18.34
C ALA A 49 4.88 3.84 -17.58
N GLY A 50 6.02 3.23 -17.94
CA GLY A 50 6.58 2.08 -17.22
C GLY A 50 6.94 2.41 -15.77
N ARG A 51 7.56 3.56 -15.53
CA ARG A 51 7.88 4.05 -14.18
C ARG A 51 6.64 4.29 -13.32
N VAL A 52 5.61 4.91 -13.89
CA VAL A 52 4.30 5.12 -13.25
C VAL A 52 3.66 3.79 -12.89
N ALA A 53 3.66 2.82 -13.81
CA ALA A 53 3.14 1.48 -13.55
C ALA A 53 3.90 0.78 -12.43
N LEU A 54 5.22 0.94 -12.38
CA LEU A 54 6.06 0.36 -11.34
C LEU A 54 5.72 0.94 -9.97
N ILE A 55 5.67 2.27 -9.83
CA ILE A 55 5.29 2.95 -8.57
C ILE A 55 3.89 2.50 -8.15
N PHE A 56 2.95 2.46 -9.10
CA PHE A 56 1.59 2.00 -8.85
C PHE A 56 1.58 0.59 -8.29
N MET A 57 2.29 -0.37 -8.89
CA MET A 57 2.35 -1.75 -8.40
C MET A 57 2.95 -1.84 -7.00
N VAL A 58 4.04 -1.10 -6.73
CA VAL A 58 4.69 -1.07 -5.41
C VAL A 58 3.75 -0.57 -4.31
N LEU A 59 2.99 0.50 -4.58
CA LEU A 59 2.03 1.04 -3.62
C LEU A 59 0.76 0.20 -3.55
N PHE A 60 0.26 -0.30 -4.67
CA PHE A 60 -0.93 -1.13 -4.77
C PHE A 60 -0.79 -2.41 -3.96
N TRP A 61 0.41 -3.01 -3.95
CA TRP A 61 0.73 -4.16 -3.11
C TRP A 61 0.44 -3.87 -1.63
N MET A 62 1.02 -2.81 -1.09
CA MET A 62 0.81 -2.43 0.31
C MET A 62 -0.62 -1.96 0.56
N TYR A 63 -1.25 -1.28 -0.40
CA TYR A 63 -2.65 -0.87 -0.30
C TYR A 63 -3.55 -2.08 -0.10
N GLY A 64 -3.38 -3.12 -0.92
CA GLY A 64 -4.09 -4.40 -0.79
C GLY A 64 -3.82 -5.07 0.56
N ALA A 65 -2.59 -5.02 1.05
CA ALA A 65 -2.22 -5.57 2.36
C ALA A 65 -2.93 -4.86 3.54
N TYR A 66 -3.11 -3.54 3.46
CA TYR A 66 -3.90 -2.78 4.44
C TYR A 66 -5.39 -3.07 4.30
N ALA A 67 -5.94 -3.10 3.08
CA ALA A 67 -7.34 -3.41 2.83
C ALA A 67 -7.72 -4.80 3.37
N TYR A 68 -6.86 -5.80 3.16
CA TYR A 68 -7.02 -7.14 3.72
C TYR A 68 -7.04 -7.11 5.25
N LEU A 69 -6.07 -6.41 5.87
CA LEU A 69 -5.98 -6.29 7.32
C LEU A 69 -7.23 -5.62 7.92
N THR A 70 -7.73 -4.53 7.33
CA THR A 70 -8.92 -3.81 7.80
C THR A 70 -10.21 -4.59 7.60
N ASN A 71 -10.24 -5.49 6.61
CA ASN A 71 -11.37 -6.39 6.39
C ASN A 71 -11.43 -7.50 7.43
N GLN A 72 -10.28 -8.08 7.80
CA GLN A 72 -10.23 -9.16 8.80
C GLN A 72 -10.35 -8.68 10.24
N VAL A 73 -9.80 -7.50 10.52
CA VAL A 73 -9.58 -7.05 11.88
C VAL A 73 -10.16 -5.64 12.03
N PRO A 74 -11.38 -5.52 12.59
CA PRO A 74 -12.02 -4.22 12.77
C PRO A 74 -11.16 -3.24 13.57
N PRO A 75 -11.13 -1.95 13.20
CA PRO A 75 -10.43 -0.91 13.96
C PRO A 75 -11.23 -0.49 15.21
N ASP A 76 -11.43 -1.42 16.13
CA ASP A 76 -12.20 -1.24 17.36
C ASP A 76 -11.40 -0.49 18.46
N ARG A 77 -10.09 -0.72 18.54
CA ARG A 77 -9.20 -0.13 19.56
C ARG A 77 -8.55 1.17 19.11
N PRO A 78 -8.43 2.19 19.98
CA PRO A 78 -7.76 3.46 19.67
C PRO A 78 -6.32 3.30 19.17
N SER A 79 -5.56 2.36 19.73
CA SER A 79 -4.18 2.08 19.33
C SER A 79 -4.07 1.57 17.89
N ARG A 80 -5.04 0.76 17.44
CA ARG A 80 -5.11 0.27 16.05
C ARG A 80 -5.49 1.40 15.09
N ARG A 81 -6.47 2.23 15.46
CA ARG A 81 -6.85 3.42 14.69
C ARG A 81 -5.68 4.38 14.49
N LEU A 82 -4.91 4.64 15.55
CA LEU A 82 -3.74 5.51 15.49
C LEU A 82 -2.69 4.95 14.53
N LEU A 83 -2.38 3.65 14.60
CA LEU A 83 -1.45 3.03 13.65
C LEU A 83 -1.95 3.09 12.21
N LEU A 84 -3.24 2.83 11.97
CA LEU A 84 -3.82 2.97 10.64
C LEU A 84 -3.71 4.41 10.12
N LEU A 85 -3.98 5.42 10.95
CA LEU A 85 -3.79 6.82 10.59
C LEU A 85 -2.31 7.14 10.28
N LEU A 86 -1.37 6.57 11.03
CA LEU A 86 0.06 6.73 10.73
C LEU A 86 0.44 6.08 9.40
N GLY A 87 -0.07 4.88 9.12
CA GLY A 87 0.13 4.20 7.83
C GLY A 87 -0.45 5.01 6.67
N MET A 88 -1.64 5.59 6.84
CA MET A 88 -2.27 6.48 5.87
C MET A 88 -1.50 7.77 5.67
N GLY A 89 -0.99 8.38 6.75
CA GLY A 89 -0.12 9.54 6.68
C GLY A 89 1.18 9.23 5.91
N ALA A 90 1.76 8.05 6.13
CA ALA A 90 2.93 7.60 5.40
C ALA A 90 2.64 7.39 3.90
N PHE A 91 1.48 6.79 3.54
CA PHE A 91 1.03 6.72 2.15
C PHE A 91 0.83 8.10 1.53
N LEU A 92 0.27 9.05 2.28
CA LEU A 92 0.10 10.43 1.81
C LEU A 92 1.46 11.10 1.53
N VAL A 93 2.47 10.87 2.37
CA VAL A 93 3.85 11.33 2.12
C VAL A 93 4.39 10.72 0.83
N CYS A 94 4.21 9.41 0.61
CA CYS A 94 4.58 8.79 -0.66
C CYS A 94 3.90 9.48 -1.84
N ALA A 95 2.57 9.66 -1.76
CA ALA A 95 1.80 10.29 -2.83
C ALA A 95 2.30 11.70 -3.16
N LEU A 96 2.61 12.52 -2.14
CA LEU A 96 3.15 13.88 -2.32
C LEU A 96 4.52 13.89 -3.01
N ALA A 97 5.32 12.84 -2.83
CA ALA A 97 6.63 12.71 -3.46
C ALA A 97 6.55 12.22 -4.92
N ILE A 98 5.47 11.56 -5.34
CA ILE A 98 5.38 10.94 -6.68
C ILE A 98 5.75 11.88 -7.84
N PRO A 99 5.28 13.14 -7.92
CA PRO A 99 5.53 13.98 -9.09
C PRO A 99 7.00 14.28 -9.37
N ARG A 100 7.88 14.17 -8.36
CA ARG A 100 9.32 14.45 -8.46
C ARG A 100 10.15 13.30 -7.92
N VAL A 101 9.60 12.08 -7.93
CA VAL A 101 10.22 10.92 -7.24
C VAL A 101 11.51 10.47 -7.90
N PHE A 102 11.66 10.70 -9.20
CA PHE A 102 12.89 10.44 -9.96
C PHE A 102 13.82 11.66 -10.02
N ASP A 103 13.46 12.74 -9.33
CA ASP A 103 14.27 13.96 -9.21
C ASP A 103 14.77 14.11 -7.75
N ASP A 104 14.14 14.96 -6.94
CA ASP A 104 14.61 15.35 -5.60
C ASP A 104 13.87 14.67 -4.43
N THR A 105 12.78 13.94 -4.70
CA THR A 105 11.92 13.40 -3.64
C THR A 105 11.95 11.87 -3.52
N GLY A 106 12.80 11.18 -4.27
CA GLY A 106 12.92 9.72 -4.24
C GLY A 106 13.20 9.15 -2.84
N VAL A 107 14.11 9.78 -2.09
CA VAL A 107 14.41 9.37 -0.70
C VAL A 107 13.21 9.60 0.22
N ILE A 108 12.47 10.69 0.04
CA ILE A 108 11.26 11.00 0.82
C ILE A 108 10.20 9.94 0.56
N PHE A 109 10.00 9.57 -0.71
CA PHE A 109 9.12 8.46 -1.08
C PHE A 109 9.55 7.17 -0.40
N GLY A 110 10.83 6.80 -0.50
CA GLY A 110 11.35 5.56 0.07
C GLY A 110 11.18 5.48 1.59
N LEU A 111 11.47 6.56 2.31
CA LEU A 111 11.28 6.63 3.77
C LEU A 111 9.80 6.59 4.15
N GLY A 112 8.93 7.28 3.41
CA GLY A 112 7.48 7.18 3.57
C GLY A 112 7.01 5.74 3.36
N PHE A 113 7.52 5.08 2.33
CA PHE A 113 7.16 3.71 2.00
C PHE A 113 7.68 2.71 3.05
N LEU A 114 8.88 2.92 3.59
CA LEU A 114 9.39 2.15 4.72
C LEU A 114 8.48 2.31 5.95
N ALA A 115 8.01 3.53 6.24
CA ALA A 115 7.07 3.75 7.33
C ALA A 115 5.74 3.01 7.09
N VAL A 116 5.21 3.00 5.86
CA VAL A 116 4.03 2.20 5.48
C VAL A 116 4.23 0.71 5.82
N VAL A 117 5.38 0.15 5.46
CA VAL A 117 5.72 -1.26 5.70
C VAL A 117 5.90 -1.56 7.18
N VAL A 118 6.61 -0.71 7.92
CA VAL A 118 6.84 -0.90 9.36
C VAL A 118 5.54 -0.86 10.14
N VAL A 119 4.67 0.10 9.83
CA VAL A 119 3.35 0.21 10.46
C VAL A 119 2.48 -1.00 10.13
N HIS A 120 2.48 -1.45 8.88
CA HIS A 120 1.73 -2.64 8.47
C HIS A 120 2.22 -3.88 9.21
N THR A 121 3.54 -4.10 9.23
CA THR A 121 4.17 -5.23 9.90
C THR A 121 3.85 -5.22 11.41
N ALA A 122 3.88 -4.06 12.05
CA ALA A 122 3.49 -3.90 13.45
C ALA A 122 2.01 -4.22 13.70
N LEU A 123 1.12 -3.82 12.79
CA LEU A 123 -0.31 -4.14 12.88
C LEU A 123 -0.58 -5.63 12.63
N TYR A 124 0.09 -6.21 11.63
CA TYR A 124 -0.06 -7.60 11.23
C TYR A 124 0.42 -8.55 12.33
N THR A 125 1.61 -8.31 12.88
CA THR A 125 2.17 -9.07 14.01
C THR A 125 1.33 -8.97 15.29
N ARG A 126 0.76 -7.79 15.58
CA ARG A 126 -0.19 -7.63 16.70
C ARG A 126 -1.48 -8.42 16.53
N SER A 127 -1.84 -8.76 15.30
CA SER A 127 -3.09 -9.47 15.00
C SER A 127 -2.89 -10.98 14.81
N HIS A 128 -1.72 -11.41 14.32
CA HIS A 128 -1.43 -12.80 13.94
C HIS A 128 -0.30 -13.46 14.76
N GLY A 129 0.32 -12.75 15.70
CA GLY A 129 1.41 -13.26 16.53
C GLY A 129 2.81 -12.79 16.08
N ARG A 130 3.82 -13.04 16.92
CA ARG A 130 5.19 -12.55 16.69
C ARG A 130 5.87 -13.20 15.50
N ASP A 131 5.57 -14.45 15.21
CA ASP A 131 6.18 -15.20 14.10
C ASP A 131 5.80 -14.59 12.74
N ALA A 132 4.70 -13.84 12.67
CA ALA A 132 4.27 -13.14 11.48
C ALA A 132 5.19 -11.96 11.07
N ILE A 133 6.23 -11.64 11.85
CA ILE A 133 7.18 -10.57 11.53
C ILE A 133 7.98 -10.88 10.26
N TRP A 134 8.20 -12.16 9.96
CA TRP A 134 8.96 -12.60 8.79
C TRP A 134 8.29 -12.23 7.47
N TYR A 135 6.96 -12.13 7.44
CA TYR A 135 6.21 -11.61 6.28
C TYR A 135 6.51 -10.13 5.98
N GLY A 136 6.98 -9.37 6.97
CA GLY A 136 7.39 -7.97 6.80
C GLY A 136 8.77 -7.81 6.19
N VAL A 137 9.61 -8.85 6.19
CA VAL A 137 11.02 -8.75 5.76
C VAL A 137 11.16 -8.44 4.28
N PRO A 138 10.51 -9.16 3.34
CA PRO A 138 10.63 -8.84 1.91
C PRO A 138 10.12 -7.44 1.59
N ASN A 139 9.01 -7.01 2.21
CA ASN A 139 8.48 -5.65 2.05
C ASN A 139 9.44 -4.58 2.59
N SER A 140 10.14 -4.88 3.70
CA SER A 140 11.12 -3.96 4.28
C SER A 140 12.35 -3.82 3.38
N LEU A 141 12.82 -4.94 2.81
CA LEU A 141 13.89 -4.94 1.82
C LEU A 141 13.48 -4.18 0.55
N ALA A 142 12.24 -4.35 0.09
CA ALA A 142 11.69 -3.59 -1.02
C ALA A 142 11.70 -2.09 -0.72
N ALA A 143 11.28 -1.68 0.47
CA ALA A 143 11.30 -0.27 0.87
C ALA A 143 12.71 0.31 0.98
N LEU A 144 13.68 -0.48 1.46
CA LEU A 144 15.09 -0.08 1.46
C LEU A 144 15.65 0.05 0.04
N ALA A 145 15.28 -0.85 -0.88
CA ALA A 145 15.67 -0.75 -2.29
C ALA A 145 15.11 0.52 -2.94
N VAL A 146 13.83 0.85 -2.71
CA VAL A 146 13.22 2.11 -3.19
C VAL A 146 13.91 3.33 -2.57
N THR A 147 14.23 3.29 -1.28
CA THR A 147 14.96 4.38 -0.61
C THR A 147 16.35 4.57 -1.21
N ALA A 148 17.07 3.48 -1.48
CA ALA A 148 18.36 3.52 -2.15
C ALA A 148 18.25 4.06 -3.59
N ALA A 149 17.16 3.74 -4.30
CA ALA A 149 16.90 4.25 -5.64
C ALA A 149 16.82 5.78 -5.67
N GLY A 150 16.31 6.41 -4.60
CA GLY A 150 16.24 7.86 -4.48
C GLY A 150 17.60 8.59 -4.37
N PHE A 151 18.71 7.86 -4.20
CA PHE A 151 20.06 8.43 -4.22
C PHE A 151 20.78 8.23 -5.56
N LEU A 152 20.14 7.57 -6.53
CA LEU A 152 20.72 7.17 -7.80
C LEU A 152 19.87 7.68 -8.95
N ASP A 153 20.47 7.74 -10.13
CA ASP A 153 19.81 8.18 -11.35
C ASP A 153 19.80 7.09 -12.43
N GLY A 154 18.91 7.25 -13.41
CA GLY A 154 18.86 6.43 -14.62
C GLY A 154 18.60 4.95 -14.34
N LEU A 155 19.31 4.07 -15.08
CA LEU A 155 19.09 2.62 -15.06
C LEU A 155 19.34 1.98 -13.69
N ALA A 156 20.22 2.56 -12.87
CA ALA A 156 20.50 2.05 -11.54
C ALA A 156 19.30 2.23 -10.60
N ALA A 157 18.65 3.40 -10.65
CA ALA A 157 17.42 3.66 -9.92
C ALA A 157 16.29 2.76 -10.41
N ASP A 158 16.09 2.67 -11.74
CA ASP A 158 15.06 1.82 -12.35
C ASP A 158 15.25 0.34 -11.95
N GLY A 159 16.51 -0.14 -11.89
CA GLY A 159 16.83 -1.50 -11.46
C GLY A 159 16.48 -1.79 -9.99
N LEU A 160 16.68 -0.83 -9.08
CA LEU A 160 16.31 -0.98 -7.66
C LEU A 160 14.79 -0.96 -7.46
N TRP A 161 14.09 -0.16 -8.24
CA TRP A 161 12.63 -0.17 -8.30
C TRP A 161 12.09 -1.52 -8.78
N LEU A 162 12.69 -2.12 -9.82
CA LEU A 162 12.35 -3.47 -10.27
C LEU A 162 12.64 -4.52 -9.19
N LEU A 163 13.79 -4.41 -8.52
CA LEU A 163 14.13 -5.28 -7.39
C LEU A 163 13.07 -5.19 -6.28
N ALA A 164 12.62 -3.99 -5.93
CA ALA A 164 11.60 -3.79 -4.92
C ALA A 164 10.28 -4.50 -5.30
N LEU A 165 9.87 -4.40 -6.57
CA LEU A 165 8.70 -5.09 -7.08
C LEU A 165 8.87 -6.62 -6.95
N LEU A 166 10.00 -7.17 -7.37
CA LEU A 166 10.28 -8.60 -7.26
C LEU A 166 10.25 -9.08 -5.80
N LEU A 167 10.85 -8.32 -4.88
CA LEU A 167 10.83 -8.63 -3.44
C LEU A 167 9.41 -8.68 -2.88
N GLN A 168 8.53 -7.77 -3.29
CA GLN A 168 7.12 -7.80 -2.89
C GLN A 168 6.43 -9.06 -3.38
N PHE A 169 6.61 -9.42 -4.65
CA PHE A 169 6.01 -10.63 -5.23
C PHE A 169 6.45 -11.92 -4.54
N VAL A 170 7.63 -11.97 -3.92
CA VAL A 170 8.08 -13.15 -3.15
C VAL A 170 7.32 -13.29 -1.81
N THR A 171 6.78 -12.21 -1.25
CA THR A 171 6.16 -12.20 0.09
C THR A 171 5.11 -13.29 0.32
N PRO A 172 4.14 -13.56 -0.59
CA PRO A 172 3.10 -14.57 -0.34
C PRO A 172 3.60 -16.01 -0.41
N PHE A 173 4.83 -16.24 -0.87
CA PHE A 173 5.42 -17.58 -1.03
C PHE A 173 6.28 -18.01 0.17
N LEU A 174 6.45 -17.14 1.16
CA LEU A 174 7.12 -17.41 2.44
C LEU A 174 6.11 -17.79 3.52
#